data_AF-A0A1I0N1E2-F1
#
_entry.id   AF-A0A1I0N1E2-F1
#
_cell.length_a   1.000
_cell.length_b   1.000
_cell.length_c   1.000
_cell.angle_alpha   90.00
_cell.angle_beta   90.00
_cell.angle_gamma   90.00
#
_symmetry.space_group_name_H-M   'P 1'
#
loop_
_entity.id
_entity.type
_entity.pdbx_description
1 polymer ?
#
loop_
_entity_poly.entity_id
_entity_poly.type
_entity_poly.pdbx_seq_one_letter_code
_entity_poly.pdbx_strand_id
1 'polypeptide(L)'
;MKKIILALFVSAGTLMSAQALSNGEIANTFPNENIFLDASTNNNSTVNDGKGLLFPTTDLTAFTFKVASLDGINFPSAYDGMVVFNIGSGNTLTNDGVISTPVSRGFYYFDNPNKSTDVTGGRWLPLGASAKFDVTTAETTTNTLVNGNQVYAKRGQFVASGTSTAPTSYTNAVIIPTTGSLYRITIFQAGTNNVYDNSVYSYDKTTGNFITGSPSMSVVYPSGTYDYTVEYTK
;
A
#
# COMPACT_ATOMS: atom_id res chain seq x y z
N MET A 1 6.70 67.85 -19.71
CA MET A 1 7.23 66.74 -20.53
C MET A 1 8.16 65.78 -19.77
N LYS A 2 9.01 66.22 -18.82
CA LYS A 2 9.89 65.31 -18.05
C LYS A 2 9.19 64.32 -17.08
N LYS A 3 7.96 64.59 -16.65
CA LYS A 3 7.22 63.74 -15.68
C LYS A 3 6.43 62.59 -16.32
N ILE A 4 6.27 62.58 -17.65
CA ILE A 4 5.50 61.56 -18.38
C ILE A 4 6.38 60.35 -18.77
N ILE A 5 7.70 60.55 -18.89
CA ILE A 5 8.63 59.47 -19.25
C ILE A 5 8.85 58.49 -18.10
N LEU A 6 8.77 58.95 -16.84
CA LEU A 6 8.99 58.09 -15.67
C LEU A 6 7.81 57.14 -15.38
N ALA A 7 6.61 57.46 -15.86
CA ALA A 7 5.42 56.62 -15.69
C ALA A 7 5.37 55.44 -16.67
N LEU A 8 6.10 55.50 -17.79
CA LEU A 8 6.08 54.47 -18.83
C LEU A 8 7.03 53.29 -18.55
N PHE A 9 7.98 53.45 -17.62
CA PHE A 9 8.91 52.38 -17.22
C PHE A 9 8.39 51.51 -16.07
N VAL A 10 7.27 51.88 -15.44
CA VAL A 10 6.68 51.13 -14.31
C VAL A 10 5.60 50.13 -14.78
N SER A 11 5.20 50.17 -16.07
CA SER A 11 4.10 49.37 -16.62
C SER A 11 4.53 48.17 -17.48
N ALA A 12 5.82 47.85 -17.57
CA ALA A 12 6.27 46.57 -18.15
C ALA A 12 6.27 45.51 -17.04
N GLY A 13 5.14 44.80 -16.97
CA GLY A 13 4.76 43.89 -15.89
C GLY A 13 5.81 42.85 -15.52
N THR A 14 5.75 42.48 -14.25
CA THR A 14 6.38 41.29 -13.68
C THR A 14 5.94 40.05 -14.46
N LEU A 15 6.82 39.52 -15.31
CA LEU A 15 6.75 38.11 -15.68
C LEU A 15 7.21 37.31 -14.47
N MET A 16 6.26 36.75 -13.74
CA MET A 16 6.54 35.72 -12.74
C MET A 16 7.03 34.47 -13.47
N SER A 17 8.34 34.28 -13.55
CA SER A 17 8.89 32.94 -13.75
C SER A 17 8.83 32.22 -12.41
N ALA A 18 8.15 31.08 -12.34
CA ALA A 18 8.33 30.15 -11.24
C ALA A 18 9.82 29.80 -11.18
N GLN A 19 10.55 30.31 -10.18
CA GLN A 19 12.00 30.11 -10.10
C GLN A 19 12.26 28.69 -9.63
N ALA A 20 12.59 27.80 -10.55
CA ALA A 20 13.38 26.62 -10.23
C ALA A 20 14.80 27.11 -9.91
N LEU A 21 15.27 26.90 -8.68
CA LEU A 21 16.67 27.09 -8.32
C LEU A 21 17.49 25.93 -8.90
N SER A 22 18.25 26.21 -9.96
CA SER A 22 19.24 25.29 -10.55
C SER A 22 20.66 25.72 -10.18
N ASN A 23 21.59 24.76 -10.12
CA ASN A 23 23.02 25.06 -10.00
C ASN A 23 23.63 25.35 -11.39
N GLY A 24 23.25 26.48 -11.98
CA GLY A 24 23.68 26.92 -13.32
C GLY A 24 22.51 27.35 -14.22
N GLU A 25 22.83 27.72 -15.46
CA GLU A 25 21.83 28.06 -16.49
C GLU A 25 20.91 26.85 -16.76
N ILE A 26 19.60 27.08 -16.75
CA ILE A 26 18.62 26.05 -17.11
C ILE A 26 18.75 25.82 -18.61
N ALA A 27 19.27 24.66 -19.01
CA ALA A 27 19.31 24.26 -20.41
C ALA A 27 17.94 23.75 -20.85
N ASN A 28 17.44 24.26 -21.97
CA ASN A 28 16.08 23.98 -22.46
C ASN A 28 15.93 22.58 -23.09
N THR A 29 17.03 21.82 -23.20
CA THR A 29 17.10 20.50 -23.85
C THR A 29 18.32 19.72 -23.36
N PHE A 30 18.11 18.46 -22.95
CA PHE A 30 19.13 17.42 -22.84
C PHE A 30 18.69 16.21 -23.68
N PRO A 31 19.12 16.08 -24.94
CA PRO A 31 18.71 14.96 -25.77
C PRO A 31 19.43 13.66 -25.36
N ASN A 32 18.67 12.56 -25.33
CA ASN A 32 19.10 11.14 -25.17
C ASN A 32 19.44 10.63 -23.76
N GLU A 33 18.77 11.10 -22.71
CA GLU A 33 19.01 10.60 -21.35
C GLU A 33 17.74 10.26 -20.55
N ASN A 34 17.89 9.26 -19.66
CA ASN A 34 16.94 8.70 -18.69
C ASN A 34 16.26 9.63 -17.67
N ILE A 35 16.60 10.92 -17.62
CA ILE A 35 16.50 11.69 -16.36
C ILE A 35 15.44 12.79 -16.46
N PHE A 36 14.36 12.62 -15.69
CA PHE A 36 13.21 13.54 -15.61
C PHE A 36 13.39 14.66 -14.56
N LEU A 37 14.24 14.45 -13.56
CA LEU A 37 14.59 15.41 -12.49
C LEU A 37 16.06 15.20 -12.12
N ASP A 38 16.96 16.08 -12.57
CA ASP A 38 18.38 15.99 -12.23
C ASP A 38 18.65 16.50 -10.80
N ALA A 39 18.85 15.56 -9.88
CA ALA A 39 19.25 15.81 -8.49
C ALA A 39 20.74 15.51 -8.26
N SER A 40 21.60 15.71 -9.26
CA SER A 40 23.02 15.31 -9.27
C SER A 40 23.92 15.89 -8.17
N THR A 41 23.43 16.80 -7.33
CA THR A 41 24.13 17.21 -6.10
C THR A 41 23.68 16.34 -4.92
N ASN A 42 24.31 15.17 -4.77
CA ASN A 42 24.05 14.20 -3.70
C ASN A 42 25.10 14.18 -2.58
N ASN A 43 26.09 15.08 -2.63
CA ASN A 43 27.11 15.26 -1.58
C ASN A 43 26.75 16.45 -0.69
N ASN A 44 26.18 16.15 0.47
CA ASN A 44 25.80 17.13 1.47
C ASN A 44 26.95 17.35 2.47
N SER A 45 27.26 18.62 2.76
CA SER A 45 28.28 18.99 3.75
C SER A 45 27.85 18.70 5.20
N THR A 46 26.54 18.68 5.46
CA THR A 46 25.96 18.37 6.76
C THR A 46 24.78 17.42 6.63
N VAL A 47 24.43 16.75 7.73
CA VAL A 47 23.29 15.82 7.78
C VAL A 47 21.93 16.48 7.42
N ASN A 48 21.83 17.81 7.53
CA ASN A 48 20.59 18.55 7.31
C ASN A 48 20.41 19.10 5.89
N ASP A 49 21.39 18.93 4.99
CA ASP A 49 21.31 19.47 3.61
C ASP A 49 20.57 18.51 2.65
N GLY A 50 19.93 17.47 3.19
CA GLY A 50 19.15 16.47 2.45
C GLY A 50 18.15 17.10 1.48
N LYS A 51 18.24 16.76 0.20
CA LYS A 51 17.29 17.21 -0.82
C LYS A 51 16.21 16.13 -1.00
N GLY A 52 14.96 16.55 -1.15
CA GLY A 52 13.82 15.66 -1.38
C GLY A 52 12.81 16.28 -2.33
N LEU A 53 11.91 15.46 -2.86
CA LEU A 53 10.78 15.90 -3.67
C LEU A 53 9.54 15.98 -2.78
N LEU A 54 8.95 17.18 -2.66
CA LEU A 54 7.68 17.38 -1.98
C LEU A 54 6.55 17.07 -2.95
N PHE A 55 5.75 16.05 -2.64
CA PHE A 55 4.55 15.73 -3.42
C PHE A 55 3.32 16.37 -2.79
N PRO A 56 2.31 16.77 -3.60
CA PRO A 56 1.03 17.22 -3.09
C PRO A 56 0.41 16.17 -2.16
N THR A 57 -0.06 16.62 -0.99
CA THR A 57 -0.86 15.79 -0.10
C THR A 57 -2.31 15.80 -0.57
N THR A 58 -2.96 14.63 -0.58
CA THR A 58 -4.38 14.51 -0.92
C THR A 58 -5.07 13.49 -0.01
N ASP A 59 -6.37 13.62 0.20
CA ASP A 59 -7.18 12.55 0.79
C ASP A 59 -7.90 11.81 -0.34
N LEU A 60 -7.40 10.62 -0.70
CA LEU A 60 -7.95 9.82 -1.79
C LEU A 60 -9.36 9.27 -1.50
N THR A 61 -9.82 9.32 -0.24
CA THR A 61 -11.20 8.93 0.12
C THR A 61 -12.22 10.02 -0.22
N ALA A 62 -11.77 11.25 -0.47
CA ALA A 62 -12.60 12.39 -0.86
C ALA A 62 -12.18 13.03 -2.21
N PHE A 63 -11.09 12.55 -2.81
CA PHE A 63 -10.52 13.11 -4.03
C PHE A 63 -11.40 12.83 -5.26
N THR A 64 -11.56 13.84 -6.11
CA THR A 64 -12.26 13.74 -7.40
C THR A 64 -11.43 14.40 -8.50
N PHE A 65 -11.44 13.82 -9.70
CA PHE A 65 -10.70 14.36 -10.83
C PHE A 65 -11.45 15.54 -11.46
N LYS A 66 -10.70 16.53 -11.96
CA LYS A 66 -11.24 17.59 -12.82
C LYS A 66 -11.17 17.15 -14.28
N VAL A 67 -12.17 16.38 -14.72
CA VAL A 67 -12.17 15.75 -16.06
C VAL A 67 -12.51 16.70 -17.21
N ALA A 68 -13.09 17.88 -16.93
CA ALA A 68 -13.56 18.80 -17.96
C ALA A 68 -12.46 19.33 -18.91
N SER A 69 -11.19 19.24 -18.51
CA SER A 69 -10.03 19.70 -19.29
C SER A 69 -9.29 18.56 -19.99
N LEU A 70 -9.77 17.32 -19.89
CA LEU A 70 -9.16 16.17 -20.56
C LEU A 70 -9.51 16.18 -22.05
N ASP A 71 -8.59 16.66 -22.87
CA ASP A 71 -8.76 16.85 -24.31
C ASP A 71 -7.83 15.97 -25.17
N GLY A 72 -7.00 15.12 -24.53
CA GLY A 72 -5.99 14.30 -25.20
C GLY A 72 -4.80 15.07 -25.76
N ILE A 73 -4.72 16.39 -25.54
CA ILE A 73 -3.66 17.28 -26.05
C ILE A 73 -2.89 17.90 -24.88
N ASN A 74 -3.58 18.63 -24.00
CA ASN A 74 -3.00 19.25 -22.81
C ASN A 74 -2.80 18.23 -21.68
N PHE A 75 -3.63 17.19 -21.64
CA PHE A 75 -3.52 16.06 -20.71
C PHE A 75 -3.55 14.73 -21.47
N PRO A 76 -2.51 14.42 -22.27
CA PRO A 76 -2.55 13.32 -23.24
C PRO A 76 -2.68 11.93 -22.61
N SER A 77 -2.32 11.80 -21.34
CA SER A 77 -2.40 10.54 -20.58
C SER A 77 -3.57 10.47 -19.60
N ALA A 78 -4.46 11.48 -19.57
CA ALA A 78 -5.57 11.55 -18.62
C ALA A 78 -5.18 11.17 -17.17
N TYR A 79 -4.09 11.77 -16.69
CA TYR A 79 -3.48 11.57 -15.37
C TYR A 79 -2.84 10.20 -15.11
N ASP A 80 -2.66 9.35 -16.13
CA ASP A 80 -1.89 8.10 -15.99
C ASP A 80 -0.47 8.40 -15.50
N GLY A 81 -0.06 7.71 -14.44
CA GLY A 81 1.21 7.92 -13.74
C GLY A 81 1.25 9.06 -12.72
N MET A 82 0.13 9.77 -12.48
CA MET A 82 0.08 10.86 -11.48
C MET A 82 0.41 10.34 -10.07
N VAL A 83 1.44 10.90 -9.43
CA VAL A 83 1.86 10.52 -8.07
C VAL A 83 1.36 11.53 -7.03
N VAL A 84 0.81 11.04 -5.93
CA VAL A 84 0.36 11.83 -4.79
C VAL A 84 0.78 11.19 -3.47
N PHE A 85 0.86 11.99 -2.40
CA PHE A 85 0.96 11.48 -1.05
C PHE A 85 -0.44 11.47 -0.41
N ASN A 86 -1.03 10.29 -0.25
CA ASN A 86 -2.33 10.11 0.38
C ASN A 86 -2.23 10.27 1.90
N ILE A 87 -3.15 11.04 2.49
CA ILE A 87 -3.28 11.21 3.94
C ILE A 87 -4.46 10.46 4.55
N GLY A 88 -5.44 10.03 3.74
CA GLY A 88 -6.66 9.35 4.16
C GLY A 88 -6.51 7.84 4.33
N SER A 89 -7.53 7.21 4.92
CA SER A 89 -7.61 5.75 5.10
C SER A 89 -9.05 5.29 4.87
N GLY A 90 -9.24 4.26 4.05
CA GLY A 90 -10.57 3.79 3.63
C GLY A 90 -10.61 3.49 2.14
N ASN A 91 -11.79 3.42 1.53
CA ASN A 91 -11.94 3.21 0.10
C ASN A 91 -11.96 4.54 -0.67
N THR A 92 -11.38 4.58 -1.87
CA THR A 92 -11.55 5.72 -2.78
C THR A 92 -12.97 5.79 -3.32
N LEU A 93 -13.37 7.00 -3.73
CA LEU A 93 -14.65 7.23 -4.41
C LEU A 93 -14.70 6.52 -5.77
N THR A 94 -15.91 6.23 -6.24
CA THR A 94 -16.22 5.63 -7.55
C THR A 94 -16.70 6.65 -8.58
N ASN A 95 -16.51 7.95 -8.32
CA ASN A 95 -16.89 9.00 -9.25
C ASN A 95 -16.15 8.87 -10.58
N ASP A 96 -16.78 9.34 -11.66
CA ASP A 96 -16.20 9.36 -13.01
C ASP A 96 -15.77 7.97 -13.54
N GLY A 97 -16.30 6.91 -12.94
CA GLY A 97 -16.01 5.52 -13.32
C GLY A 97 -14.64 5.01 -12.84
N VAL A 98 -13.99 5.70 -11.89
CA VAL A 98 -12.78 5.23 -11.22
C VAL A 98 -13.11 3.99 -10.38
N ILE A 99 -12.24 2.99 -10.40
CA ILE A 99 -12.39 1.78 -9.59
C ILE A 99 -12.09 2.12 -8.13
N SER A 100 -13.00 1.73 -7.22
CA SER A 100 -12.78 1.90 -5.78
C SER A 100 -11.62 1.02 -5.31
N THR A 101 -10.59 1.64 -4.73
CA THR A 101 -9.44 0.93 -4.15
C THR A 101 -9.35 1.21 -2.65
N PRO A 102 -9.07 0.21 -1.80
CA PRO A 102 -8.69 0.46 -0.41
C PRO A 102 -7.33 1.16 -0.34
N VAL A 103 -7.28 2.27 0.40
CA VAL A 103 -6.10 3.10 0.57
C VAL A 103 -5.78 3.34 2.05
N SER A 104 -4.50 3.59 2.32
CA SER A 104 -3.96 4.01 3.61
C SER A 104 -2.99 5.17 3.37
N ARG A 105 -2.49 5.82 4.43
CA ARG A 105 -1.51 6.90 4.29
C ARG A 105 -0.24 6.42 3.57
N GLY A 106 0.18 7.10 2.51
CA GLY A 106 1.37 6.71 1.73
C GLY A 106 1.40 7.29 0.32
N PHE A 107 2.43 6.96 -0.45
CA PHE A 107 2.49 7.36 -1.86
C PHE A 107 1.61 6.45 -2.72
N TYR A 108 0.90 7.05 -3.68
CA TYR A 108 0.08 6.36 -4.66
C TYR A 108 0.37 6.93 -6.05
N TYR A 109 0.23 6.08 -7.07
CA TYR A 109 0.14 6.52 -8.46
C TYR A 109 -1.24 6.16 -9.03
N PHE A 110 -1.72 6.96 -9.99
CA PHE A 110 -2.94 6.65 -10.73
C PHE A 110 -2.58 5.79 -11.96
N ASP A 111 -3.14 4.58 -12.02
CA ASP A 111 -3.03 3.63 -13.13
C ASP A 111 -4.24 3.83 -14.05
N ASN A 112 -4.03 4.44 -15.21
CA ASN A 112 -5.07 4.74 -16.19
C ASN A 112 -4.61 4.42 -17.63
N PRO A 113 -4.21 3.17 -17.90
CA PRO A 113 -3.48 2.82 -19.10
C PRO A 113 -4.32 3.03 -20.36
N ASN A 114 -3.69 3.56 -21.41
CA ASN A 114 -4.28 3.77 -22.73
C ASN A 114 -5.48 4.74 -22.75
N LYS A 115 -5.59 5.64 -21.77
CA LYS A 115 -6.61 6.70 -21.74
C LYS A 115 -6.00 8.07 -22.05
N SER A 116 -6.80 8.93 -22.68
CA SER A 116 -6.39 10.28 -23.08
C SER A 116 -7.42 11.36 -22.80
N THR A 117 -8.69 11.00 -22.59
CA THR A 117 -9.80 11.96 -22.43
C THR A 117 -10.71 11.65 -21.23
N ASP A 118 -10.44 10.57 -20.48
CA ASP A 118 -11.24 10.16 -19.35
C ASP A 118 -10.42 9.40 -18.30
N VAL A 119 -10.98 9.24 -17.11
CA VAL A 119 -10.41 8.48 -15.98
C VAL A 119 -11.16 7.18 -15.69
N THR A 120 -12.10 6.81 -16.57
CA THR A 120 -13.00 5.68 -16.37
C THR A 120 -12.24 4.37 -16.51
N GLY A 121 -12.35 3.52 -15.48
CA GLY A 121 -11.61 2.26 -15.34
C GLY A 121 -10.21 2.43 -14.74
N GLY A 122 -9.75 3.67 -14.52
CA GLY A 122 -8.50 3.93 -13.81
C GLY A 122 -8.63 3.63 -12.31
N ARG A 123 -7.49 3.47 -11.62
CA ARG A 123 -7.43 3.14 -10.20
C ARG A 123 -6.17 3.70 -9.52
N TRP A 124 -6.27 3.97 -8.22
CA TRP A 124 -5.09 4.30 -7.41
C TRP A 124 -4.36 3.04 -6.99
N LEU A 125 -3.03 3.01 -7.14
CA LEU A 125 -2.15 1.92 -6.71
C LEU A 125 -1.06 2.46 -5.79
N PRO A 126 -0.70 1.74 -4.71
CA PRO A 126 0.35 2.18 -3.80
C PRO A 126 1.71 2.17 -4.50
N LEU A 127 2.48 3.24 -4.30
CA LEU A 127 3.87 3.36 -4.74
C LEU A 127 4.78 3.00 -3.56
N GLY A 128 5.39 1.81 -3.60
CA GLY A 128 6.46 1.43 -2.68
C GLY A 128 6.03 0.80 -1.35
N ALA A 129 4.76 0.43 -1.15
CA ALA A 129 4.35 -0.38 -0.01
C ALA A 129 3.74 -1.70 -0.50
N SER A 130 4.42 -2.82 -0.27
CA SER A 130 3.67 -4.04 0.05
C SER A 130 2.85 -3.69 1.28
N ALA A 131 1.54 -3.54 1.15
CA ALA A 131 0.70 -3.07 2.23
C ALA A 131 0.96 -3.96 3.45
N LYS A 132 1.48 -3.39 4.54
CA LYS A 132 1.55 -4.14 5.80
C LYS A 132 0.12 -4.56 6.09
N PHE A 133 -0.13 -5.85 6.17
CA PHE A 133 -1.44 -6.36 6.55
C PHE A 133 -1.36 -6.77 8.02
N ASP A 134 -2.41 -6.44 8.77
CA ASP A 134 -2.57 -6.90 10.14
C ASP A 134 -3.48 -8.12 10.16
N VAL A 135 -3.07 -9.16 10.90
CA VAL A 135 -3.83 -10.40 11.01
C VAL A 135 -4.68 -10.33 12.27
N THR A 136 -5.95 -10.01 12.07
CA THR A 136 -6.96 -9.89 13.13
C THR A 136 -7.91 -11.09 13.10
N THR A 137 -8.96 -11.08 13.93
CA THR A 137 -10.01 -12.10 13.88
C THR A 137 -10.88 -11.99 12.62
N ALA A 138 -10.93 -10.80 12.01
CA ALA A 138 -11.50 -10.62 10.69
C ALA A 138 -10.52 -11.12 9.62
N GLU A 139 -11.07 -11.55 8.49
CA GLU A 139 -10.24 -11.98 7.37
C GLU A 139 -9.55 -10.79 6.70
N THR A 140 -8.25 -10.93 6.48
CA THR A 140 -7.44 -9.93 5.78
C THR A 140 -6.76 -10.56 4.56
N THR A 141 -6.71 -9.87 3.43
CA THR A 141 -5.91 -10.27 2.27
C THR A 141 -4.42 -10.05 2.55
N THR A 142 -3.57 -11.04 2.24
CA THR A 142 -2.11 -10.91 2.37
C THR A 142 -1.49 -10.39 1.08
N ASN A 143 -0.16 -10.15 1.09
CA ASN A 143 0.59 -9.83 -0.13
C ASN A 143 1.08 -11.08 -0.88
N THR A 144 0.54 -12.26 -0.57
CA THR A 144 0.96 -13.53 -1.15
C THR A 144 -0.08 -14.03 -2.14
N LEU A 145 0.38 -14.39 -3.34
CA LEU A 145 -0.39 -15.16 -4.31
C LEU A 145 0.24 -16.54 -4.49
N VAL A 146 -0.58 -17.58 -4.58
CA VAL A 146 -0.14 -18.94 -4.93
C VAL A 146 -0.78 -19.32 -6.24
N ASN A 147 0.03 -19.37 -7.30
CA ASN A 147 -0.44 -19.63 -8.67
C ASN A 147 -1.60 -18.70 -9.09
N GLY A 148 -1.49 -17.41 -8.76
CA GLY A 148 -2.51 -16.40 -9.02
C GLY A 148 -3.67 -16.36 -8.01
N ASN A 149 -3.79 -17.33 -7.10
CA ASN A 149 -4.84 -17.31 -6.07
C ASN A 149 -4.41 -16.49 -4.86
N GLN A 150 -5.33 -15.64 -4.38
CA GLN A 150 -5.13 -14.82 -3.19
C GLN A 150 -5.01 -15.67 -1.92
N VAL A 151 -3.98 -15.39 -1.11
CA VAL A 151 -3.88 -15.90 0.27
C VAL A 151 -4.54 -14.91 1.22
N TYR A 152 -5.36 -15.43 2.13
CA TYR A 152 -6.06 -14.71 3.19
C TYR A 152 -5.49 -15.11 4.54
N ALA A 153 -5.61 -14.25 5.56
CA ALA A 153 -5.15 -14.51 6.91
C ALA A 153 -6.27 -14.24 7.94
N LYS A 154 -6.31 -15.04 9.00
CA LYS A 154 -7.15 -14.83 10.19
C LYS A 154 -6.40 -15.23 11.46
N ARG A 155 -6.74 -14.60 12.58
CA ARG A 155 -6.25 -14.91 13.93
C ARG A 155 -7.33 -15.60 14.76
N GLY A 156 -6.91 -16.59 15.54
CA GLY A 156 -7.73 -17.28 16.52
C GLY A 156 -6.95 -17.56 17.80
N GLN A 157 -7.63 -18.19 18.77
CA GLN A 157 -7.02 -18.70 19.99
C GLN A 157 -7.41 -20.15 20.25
N PHE A 158 -6.54 -20.86 20.97
CA PHE A 158 -6.83 -22.19 21.50
C PHE A 158 -6.31 -22.35 22.93
N VAL A 159 -6.88 -23.31 23.65
CA VAL A 159 -6.43 -23.68 25.01
C VAL A 159 -5.77 -25.05 24.97
N ALA A 160 -4.52 -25.13 25.44
CA ALA A 160 -3.81 -26.38 25.66
C ALA A 160 -3.98 -26.85 27.12
N SER A 161 -4.11 -28.16 27.33
CA SER A 161 -4.30 -28.73 28.68
C SER A 161 -3.00 -29.00 29.44
N GLY A 162 -1.84 -28.98 28.77
CA GLY A 162 -0.58 -29.49 29.34
C GLY A 162 -0.44 -31.01 29.35
N THR A 163 -1.45 -31.75 28.87
CA THR A 163 -1.51 -33.23 28.96
C THR A 163 -1.94 -33.92 27.67
N SER A 164 -2.41 -33.16 26.68
CA SER A 164 -2.91 -33.65 25.39
C SER A 164 -2.32 -32.83 24.25
N THR A 165 -2.18 -33.45 23.08
CA THR A 165 -1.80 -32.77 21.83
C THR A 165 -3.00 -32.17 21.09
N ALA A 166 -4.22 -32.52 21.50
CA ALA A 166 -5.44 -31.87 21.03
C ALA A 166 -5.78 -30.69 21.98
N PRO A 167 -5.93 -29.46 21.47
CA PRO A 167 -6.51 -28.36 22.22
C PRO A 167 -7.89 -28.68 22.76
N THR A 168 -8.20 -28.12 23.94
CA THR A 168 -9.46 -28.38 24.65
C THR A 168 -10.59 -27.49 24.15
N SER A 169 -10.28 -26.31 23.63
CA SER A 169 -11.24 -25.37 23.08
C SER A 169 -10.57 -24.37 22.13
N TYR A 170 -11.39 -23.74 21.30
CA TYR A 170 -10.98 -22.71 20.34
C TYR A 170 -11.90 -21.49 20.46
N THR A 171 -11.30 -20.30 20.35
CA THR A 171 -12.01 -19.04 20.18
C THR A 171 -11.66 -18.48 18.81
N ASN A 172 -12.68 -18.13 18.01
CA ASN A 172 -12.51 -17.75 16.60
C ASN A 172 -11.72 -18.80 15.80
N ALA A 173 -12.15 -20.06 15.88
CA ALA A 173 -11.58 -21.14 15.07
C ALA A 173 -11.58 -20.72 13.59
N VAL A 174 -10.43 -20.79 12.94
CA VAL A 174 -10.33 -20.41 11.53
C VAL A 174 -10.84 -21.58 10.69
N ILE A 175 -11.95 -21.41 9.98
CA ILE A 175 -12.48 -22.43 9.06
C ILE A 175 -12.06 -22.05 7.65
N ILE A 176 -11.50 -23.01 6.91
CA ILE A 176 -11.05 -22.80 5.52
C ILE A 176 -12.14 -23.31 4.58
N PRO A 177 -12.58 -22.54 3.56
CA PRO A 177 -13.56 -22.99 2.58
C PRO A 177 -13.17 -24.30 1.89
N THR A 178 -14.16 -25.05 1.41
CA THR A 178 -13.95 -26.38 0.82
C THR A 178 -13.02 -26.38 -0.40
N THR A 179 -13.06 -25.31 -1.19
CA THR A 179 -12.19 -25.05 -2.35
C THR A 179 -10.79 -24.56 -1.96
N GLY A 180 -10.64 -24.14 -0.71
CA GLY A 180 -9.40 -23.65 -0.13
C GLY A 180 -8.53 -24.72 0.50
N SER A 181 -7.30 -24.30 0.81
CA SER A 181 -6.28 -25.09 1.48
C SER A 181 -5.51 -24.25 2.49
N LEU A 182 -5.02 -24.91 3.55
CA LEU A 182 -4.08 -24.30 4.49
C LEU A 182 -2.78 -23.94 3.75
N TYR A 183 -2.36 -22.68 3.85
CA TYR A 183 -1.08 -22.21 3.34
C TYR A 183 -0.01 -22.20 4.45
N ARG A 184 -0.36 -21.63 5.62
CA ARG A 184 0.51 -21.59 6.79
C ARG A 184 -0.31 -21.48 8.07
N ILE A 185 0.19 -22.03 9.16
CA ILE A 185 -0.26 -21.72 10.52
C ILE A 185 0.93 -21.23 11.32
N THR A 186 0.74 -20.21 12.15
CA THR A 186 1.76 -19.72 13.08
C THR A 186 1.15 -19.66 14.47
N ILE A 187 1.75 -20.34 15.43
CA ILE A 187 1.34 -20.36 16.83
C ILE A 187 2.29 -19.48 17.63
N PHE A 188 1.74 -18.64 18.50
CA PHE A 188 2.51 -17.73 19.34
C PHE A 188 2.59 -18.25 20.76
N GLN A 189 3.70 -17.98 21.44
CA GLN A 189 3.85 -18.34 22.84
C GLN A 189 2.78 -17.63 23.68
N ALA A 190 2.12 -18.38 24.56
CA ALA A 190 1.01 -17.91 25.39
C ALA A 190 1.30 -16.55 26.04
N GLY A 191 0.38 -15.60 25.87
CA GLY A 191 0.48 -14.24 26.41
C GLY A 191 1.52 -13.34 25.74
N THR A 192 2.12 -13.75 24.62
CA THR A 192 3.11 -12.97 23.87
C THR A 192 2.77 -12.94 22.38
N ASN A 193 3.53 -12.17 21.60
CA ASN A 193 3.52 -12.23 20.13
C ASN A 193 4.79 -12.89 19.56
N ASN A 194 5.52 -13.65 20.37
CA ASN A 194 6.69 -14.38 19.92
C ASN A 194 6.23 -15.69 19.27
N VAL A 195 6.80 -16.02 18.10
CA VAL A 195 6.51 -17.28 17.41
C VAL A 195 6.99 -18.44 18.26
N TYR A 196 6.10 -19.39 18.51
CA TYR A 196 6.38 -20.65 19.22
C TYR A 196 6.53 -21.81 18.25
N ASP A 197 5.65 -21.90 17.25
CA ASP A 197 5.67 -22.93 16.20
C ASP A 197 5.07 -22.34 14.91
N ASN A 198 5.42 -22.91 13.76
CA ASN A 198 4.89 -22.54 12.44
C ASN A 198 4.27 -23.73 11.69
N SER A 199 3.93 -24.78 12.44
CA SER A 199 3.36 -26.01 11.92
C SER A 199 2.36 -26.62 12.89
N VAL A 200 1.61 -27.60 12.40
CA VAL A 200 0.74 -28.49 13.17
C VAL A 200 0.91 -29.91 12.64
N TYR A 201 0.62 -30.91 13.46
CA TYR A 201 0.62 -32.31 13.04
C TYR A 201 -0.50 -32.59 12.02
N SER A 202 -1.69 -32.05 12.30
CA SER A 202 -2.83 -32.13 11.38
C SER A 202 -3.76 -30.94 11.61
N TYR A 203 -4.51 -30.58 10.58
CA TYR A 203 -5.48 -29.48 10.60
C TYR A 203 -6.76 -29.93 9.90
N ASP A 204 -7.89 -29.83 10.61
CA ASP A 204 -9.21 -30.06 10.04
C ASP A 204 -9.78 -28.74 9.52
N LYS A 205 -9.81 -28.60 8.20
CA LYS A 205 -10.29 -27.38 7.55
C LYS A 205 -11.77 -27.07 7.77
N THR A 206 -12.59 -28.08 8.09
CA THR A 206 -14.04 -27.90 8.25
C THR A 206 -14.41 -27.34 9.61
N THR A 207 -13.66 -27.69 10.65
CA THR A 207 -13.89 -27.24 12.02
C THR A 207 -12.90 -26.17 12.47
N GLY A 208 -11.74 -26.08 11.82
CA GLY A 208 -10.61 -25.24 12.24
C GLY A 208 -9.79 -25.84 13.38
N ASN A 209 -10.10 -27.08 13.78
CA ASN A 209 -9.37 -27.79 14.82
C ASN A 209 -8.04 -28.33 14.30
N PHE A 210 -7.08 -28.55 15.18
CA PHE A 210 -5.76 -29.07 14.83
C PHE A 210 -5.08 -29.79 15.97
N ILE A 211 -4.07 -30.59 15.64
CA ILE A 211 -3.20 -31.27 16.61
C ILE A 211 -1.85 -30.57 16.65
N THR A 212 -1.40 -30.18 17.84
CA THR A 212 -0.14 -29.44 18.03
C THR A 212 1.09 -30.28 17.70
N GLY A 213 2.14 -29.65 17.17
CA GLY A 213 3.38 -30.29 16.74
C GLY A 213 3.69 -29.99 15.27
N SER A 214 4.33 -30.93 14.58
CA SER A 214 4.67 -30.83 13.15
C SER A 214 4.19 -32.09 12.40
N PRO A 215 4.16 -32.11 11.06
CA PRO A 215 3.58 -33.23 10.28
C PRO A 215 4.13 -34.64 10.60
N SER A 216 5.27 -34.74 11.28
CA SER A 216 5.89 -36.01 11.69
C SER A 216 5.84 -36.29 13.19
N MET A 217 5.46 -35.33 14.03
CA MET A 217 5.49 -35.47 15.48
C MET A 217 4.45 -34.57 16.14
N SER A 218 3.53 -35.17 16.91
CA SER A 218 2.65 -34.40 17.79
C SER A 218 3.38 -34.01 19.08
N VAL A 219 3.12 -32.81 19.59
CA VAL A 219 3.78 -32.28 20.79
C VAL A 219 2.72 -31.80 21.78
N VAL A 220 2.83 -32.20 23.04
CA VAL A 220 1.98 -31.66 24.12
C VAL A 220 2.50 -30.30 24.50
N TYR A 221 1.71 -29.26 24.28
CA TYR A 221 2.06 -27.90 24.70
C TYR A 221 1.75 -27.71 26.19
N PRO A 222 2.51 -26.87 26.92
CA PRO A 222 2.17 -26.48 28.29
C PRO A 222 0.74 -25.96 28.41
N SER A 223 0.15 -26.10 29.60
CA SER A 223 -1.19 -25.58 29.85
C SER A 223 -1.20 -24.06 29.66
N GLY A 224 -2.13 -23.56 28.86
CA GLY A 224 -2.21 -22.12 28.56
C GLY A 224 -3.16 -21.79 27.41
N THR A 225 -3.38 -20.49 27.21
CA THR A 225 -4.10 -19.96 26.05
C THR A 225 -3.10 -19.41 25.05
N TYR A 226 -3.19 -19.87 23.81
CA TYR A 226 -2.26 -19.55 22.74
C TYR A 226 -2.99 -18.82 21.63
N ASP A 227 -2.40 -17.73 21.15
CA ASP A 227 -2.81 -17.13 19.89
C ASP A 227 -2.23 -17.91 18.73
N TYR A 228 -2.95 -17.92 17.62
CA TYR A 228 -2.43 -18.42 16.35
C TYR A 228 -2.99 -17.64 15.18
N THR A 229 -2.28 -17.68 14.06
CA THR A 229 -2.74 -17.16 12.77
C THR A 229 -2.77 -18.29 11.76
N VAL A 230 -3.78 -18.28 10.91
CA VAL A 230 -3.92 -19.20 9.77
C VAL A 230 -3.98 -18.37 8.50
N GLU A 231 -3.09 -18.71 7.57
CA GLU A 231 -3.10 -18.24 6.20
C GLU A 231 -3.59 -19.35 5.29
N TYR A 232 -4.46 -19.03 4.35
CA TYR A 232 -5.15 -20.02 3.52
C TYR A 232 -5.57 -19.43 2.17
N THR A 233 -5.76 -20.31 1.19
CA THR A 233 -6.43 -19.97 -0.08
C THR A 233 -7.93 -20.29 0.02
N LYS A 234 -8.72 -19.73 -0.89
CA LYS A 234 -10.16 -20.01 -1.02
C LYS A 234 -10.47 -20.67 -2.34
#